data_AF-A0A163HIZ3-F1
#
_entry.id   AF-A0A163HIZ3-F1
#
_cell.length_a   1.000
_cell.length_b   1.000
_cell.length_c   1.000
_cell.angle_alpha   90.00
_cell.angle_beta   90.00
_cell.angle_gamma   90.00
#
_symmetry.space_group_name_H-M   'P 1'
#
loop_
_entity.id
_entity.type
_entity.pdbx_description
1 polymer ?
#
loop_
_entity_poly.entity_id
_entity_poly.type
_entity_poly.pdbx_seq_one_letter_code
_entity_poly.pdbx_strand_id
1 'polypeptide(L)'
;MGDFKSDIDHTLFSLFRFMFVTSMRGIVRYNGAPTGSLTTFAWDANSKDACVNVDYSLLKPHFKHSIFSPELQNPDLAVSIAKDSSNLFKWDIGLSSMHVIWDKPSLLQIAEGNATWESAENVYLLPDANKWVYWVIDTKLPVPYPIHLHGHDFYFLAQAASATYDSSVELNLNNPPRRDVATLLASGYLVIAFYTDNPGTWLHVAEGLALQFVEREGEICALFDTAALESTCKLWEDFNVEKFHIEQDDSGV
;
A
#
# COMPACT_ATOMS: atom_id res chain seq x y z
N MET A 1 3.98 -29.23 -42.33
CA MET A 1 4.26 -28.88 -40.92
C MET A 1 3.91 -27.42 -40.78
N GLY A 2 2.87 -27.12 -40.01
CA GLY A 2 2.13 -25.86 -40.06
C GLY A 2 2.78 -24.73 -39.28
N ASP A 3 2.69 -23.54 -39.86
CA ASP A 3 2.86 -22.22 -39.25
C ASP A 3 1.81 -22.00 -38.15
N PHE A 4 2.24 -21.62 -36.95
CA PHE A 4 1.37 -21.08 -35.91
C PHE A 4 1.55 -19.56 -35.87
N LYS A 5 0.66 -18.84 -36.55
CA LYS A 5 0.39 -17.43 -36.27
C LYS A 5 -0.60 -17.37 -35.11
N SER A 6 -0.24 -16.67 -34.03
CA SER A 6 -1.17 -16.33 -32.96
C SER A 6 -2.08 -15.20 -33.44
N ASP A 7 -3.26 -15.55 -33.95
CA ASP A 7 -4.33 -14.58 -34.16
C ASP A 7 -4.86 -14.17 -32.78
N ILE A 8 -4.49 -12.97 -32.33
CA ILE A 8 -5.12 -12.31 -31.18
C ILE A 8 -6.48 -11.80 -31.67
N ASP A 9 -7.52 -12.51 -31.28
CA ASP A 9 -8.91 -12.15 -31.55
C ASP A 9 -9.29 -10.90 -30.73
N HIS A 10 -9.47 -9.77 -31.43
CA HIS A 10 -9.86 -8.46 -30.88
C HIS A 10 -11.28 -8.42 -30.29
N THR A 11 -12.00 -9.55 -30.22
CA THR A 11 -13.35 -9.62 -29.64
C THR A 11 -13.41 -9.93 -28.14
N LEU A 12 -12.28 -10.24 -27.50
CA LEU A 12 -12.20 -10.55 -26.06
C LEU A 12 -12.31 -9.33 -25.12
N PHE A 13 -12.27 -8.10 -25.64
CA PHE A 13 -12.34 -6.87 -24.83
C PHE A 13 -13.76 -6.43 -24.40
N SER A 14 -14.81 -7.18 -24.75
CA SER A 14 -16.21 -6.76 -24.54
C SER A 14 -16.95 -7.46 -23.37
N LEU A 15 -16.30 -8.32 -22.60
CA LEU A 15 -16.98 -9.04 -21.51
C LEU A 15 -16.20 -9.05 -20.18
N PHE A 16 -15.91 -7.87 -19.64
CA PHE A 16 -15.89 -7.71 -18.18
C PHE A 16 -17.35 -7.71 -17.68
N ARG A 17 -17.97 -8.88 -17.69
CA ARG A 17 -19.21 -9.09 -16.94
C ARG A 17 -18.76 -9.21 -15.48
N PHE A 18 -19.06 -8.22 -14.64
CA PHE A 18 -19.00 -8.35 -13.19
C PHE A 18 -19.85 -9.57 -12.82
N MET A 19 -19.21 -10.72 -12.67
CA MET A 19 -19.86 -11.92 -12.21
C MET A 19 -19.98 -11.74 -10.71
N PHE A 20 -21.14 -11.28 -10.23
CA PHE A 20 -21.45 -11.28 -8.81
C PHE A 20 -21.18 -12.69 -8.28
N VAL A 21 -20.12 -12.85 -7.48
CA VAL A 21 -19.76 -14.13 -6.88
C VAL A 21 -20.75 -14.38 -5.74
N THR A 22 -21.94 -14.89 -6.08
CA THR A 22 -23.02 -15.15 -5.11
C THR A 22 -22.75 -16.35 -4.19
N SER A 23 -21.63 -17.06 -4.39
CA SER A 23 -21.27 -18.32 -3.75
C SER A 23 -20.13 -18.25 -2.73
N MET A 24 -19.59 -17.06 -2.42
CA MET A 24 -18.62 -16.89 -1.32
C MET A 24 -19.34 -16.85 0.03
N ARG A 25 -19.49 -18.00 0.70
CA ARG A 25 -20.22 -18.11 1.97
C ARG A 25 -19.50 -18.99 2.97
N GLY A 26 -19.46 -18.54 4.22
CA GLY A 26 -19.17 -19.40 5.37
C GLY A 26 -20.45 -19.98 5.97
N ILE A 27 -20.33 -21.07 6.73
CA ILE A 27 -21.43 -21.67 7.49
C ILE A 27 -21.12 -21.58 8.98
N VAL A 28 -21.99 -20.88 9.73
CA VAL A 28 -21.99 -20.93 11.20
C VAL A 28 -23.06 -21.93 11.63
N ARG A 29 -22.66 -23.03 12.30
CA ARG A 29 -23.59 -24.01 12.89
C ARG A 29 -23.48 -24.01 14.40
N TYR A 30 -24.59 -23.76 15.07
CA TYR A 30 -24.68 -23.88 16.53
C TYR A 30 -24.76 -25.36 16.94
N ASN A 31 -24.30 -25.67 18.14
CA ASN A 31 -24.43 -27.02 18.68
C ASN A 31 -25.91 -27.44 18.75
N GLY A 32 -26.22 -28.62 18.20
CA GLY A 32 -27.59 -29.14 18.09
C GLY A 32 -28.38 -28.64 16.87
N ALA A 33 -27.83 -27.74 16.04
CA ALA A 33 -28.48 -27.31 14.81
C ALA A 33 -28.46 -28.41 13.73
N PRO A 34 -29.51 -28.54 12.90
CA PRO A 34 -29.54 -29.50 11.80
C PRO A 34 -28.39 -29.29 10.79
N THR A 35 -27.93 -30.39 10.19
CA THR A 35 -26.90 -30.37 9.14
C THR A 35 -27.44 -30.04 7.74
N GLY A 36 -28.76 -29.90 7.60
CA GLY A 36 -29.42 -29.62 6.33
C GLY A 36 -29.12 -28.23 5.74
N SER A 37 -29.81 -27.95 4.64
CA SER A 37 -29.70 -26.70 3.88
C SER A 37 -30.02 -25.48 4.75
N LEU A 38 -29.21 -24.43 4.61
CA LEU A 38 -29.42 -23.16 5.31
C LEU A 38 -30.60 -22.41 4.67
N THR A 39 -31.44 -21.82 5.52
CA THR A 39 -32.61 -21.03 5.09
C THR A 39 -32.48 -19.54 5.48
N THR A 40 -31.30 -19.11 5.91
CA THR A 40 -31.03 -17.73 6.29
C THR A 40 -30.83 -16.85 5.05
N PHE A 41 -31.32 -15.62 5.12
CA PHE A 41 -31.15 -14.61 4.08
C PHE A 41 -30.10 -13.58 4.52
N ALA A 42 -29.43 -12.97 3.54
CA ALA A 42 -28.50 -11.88 3.82
C ALA A 42 -29.26 -10.65 4.33
N TRP A 43 -28.60 -9.84 5.15
CA TRP A 43 -29.13 -8.53 5.55
C TRP A 43 -29.13 -7.58 4.34
N ASP A 44 -30.21 -6.83 4.15
CA ASP A 44 -30.35 -5.88 3.04
C ASP A 44 -29.25 -4.81 3.03
N ALA A 45 -28.74 -4.42 4.21
CA ALA A 45 -27.63 -3.48 4.33
C ALA A 45 -26.34 -3.96 3.63
N ASN A 46 -26.16 -5.28 3.48
CA ASN A 46 -25.00 -5.89 2.83
C ASN A 46 -25.24 -6.15 1.33
N SER A 47 -26.36 -5.68 0.77
CA SER A 47 -26.70 -5.84 -0.65
C SER A 47 -26.02 -4.80 -1.56
N LYS A 48 -25.45 -3.75 -0.96
CA LYS A 48 -24.73 -2.70 -1.69
C LYS A 48 -23.24 -3.01 -1.65
N ASP A 49 -22.71 -3.46 -2.79
CA ASP A 49 -21.28 -3.61 -3.02
C ASP A 49 -20.65 -2.22 -3.11
N ALA A 50 -20.08 -1.76 -2.00
CA ALA A 50 -19.41 -0.47 -1.91
C ALA A 50 -18.00 -0.71 -1.39
N CYS A 51 -17.00 -0.26 -2.15
CA CYS A 51 -15.58 -0.34 -1.79
C CYS A 51 -15.22 0.75 -0.76
N VAL A 52 -15.88 0.72 0.39
CA VAL A 52 -15.69 1.68 1.48
C VAL A 52 -15.44 0.94 2.79
N ASN A 53 -14.62 1.54 3.66
CA ASN A 53 -14.50 1.09 5.03
C ASN A 53 -15.76 1.44 5.83
N VAL A 54 -15.86 0.88 7.04
CA VAL A 54 -16.78 1.38 8.07
C VAL A 54 -16.59 2.88 8.27
N ASP A 55 -17.67 3.59 8.57
CA ASP A 55 -17.62 5.02 8.88
C ASP A 55 -16.57 5.27 9.98
N TYR A 56 -15.55 6.05 9.64
CA TYR A 56 -14.43 6.33 10.53
C TYR A 56 -14.83 7.09 11.79
N SER A 57 -15.95 7.79 11.80
CA SER A 57 -16.48 8.40 13.02
C SER A 57 -16.86 7.37 14.10
N LEU A 58 -17.10 6.11 13.68
CA LEU A 58 -17.38 4.98 14.56
C LEU A 58 -16.11 4.31 15.10
N LEU A 59 -14.96 4.54 14.44
CA LEU A 59 -13.68 3.94 14.82
C LEU A 59 -12.99 4.79 15.89
N LYS A 60 -13.26 4.48 17.15
CA LYS A 60 -12.63 5.14 18.30
C LYS A 60 -11.72 4.16 19.00
N PRO A 61 -10.38 4.29 18.88
CA PRO A 61 -9.45 3.45 19.62
C PRO A 61 -9.77 3.46 21.11
N HIS A 62 -9.77 2.27 21.72
CA HIS A 62 -10.00 2.13 23.15
C HIS A 62 -8.86 2.79 23.94
N PHE A 63 -7.62 2.52 23.53
CA PHE A 63 -6.44 3.23 24.01
C PHE A 63 -6.32 4.57 23.28
N LYS A 64 -6.77 5.62 23.98
CA LYS A 64 -6.82 6.98 23.45
C LYS A 64 -5.42 7.52 23.19
N HIS A 65 -5.24 8.14 22.04
CA HIS A 65 -4.00 8.82 21.69
C HIS A 65 -4.28 10.09 20.89
N SER A 66 -3.69 11.20 21.32
CA SER A 66 -3.80 12.50 20.64
C SER A 66 -2.49 12.82 19.93
N ILE A 67 -2.62 13.53 18.81
CA ILE A 67 -1.50 13.93 17.96
C ILE A 67 -1.18 15.38 18.27
N PHE A 68 0.10 15.69 18.41
CA PHE A 68 0.55 17.03 18.80
C PHE A 68 1.49 17.59 17.75
N SER A 69 1.13 18.76 17.22
CA SER A 69 1.93 19.52 16.26
C SER A 69 2.48 18.68 15.10
N PRO A 70 1.63 17.96 14.34
CA PRO A 70 2.11 17.14 13.23
C PRO A 70 2.68 18.03 12.11
N GLU A 71 3.83 17.64 11.55
CA GLU A 71 4.52 18.35 10.48
C GLU A 71 4.16 17.74 9.11
N LEU A 72 3.67 18.56 8.18
CA LEU A 72 3.43 18.13 6.79
C LEU A 72 4.78 17.89 6.11
N GLN A 73 5.02 16.67 5.63
CA GLN A 73 6.31 16.34 5.00
C GLN A 73 6.35 16.67 3.51
N ASN A 74 5.28 16.40 2.77
CA ASN A 74 5.15 16.73 1.36
C ASN A 74 3.65 16.77 0.97
N PRO A 75 3.16 17.80 0.26
CA PRO A 75 1.76 17.86 -0.16
C PRO A 75 1.39 16.90 -1.30
N ASP A 76 2.36 16.35 -2.04
CA ASP A 76 2.09 15.67 -3.31
C ASP A 76 2.41 14.16 -3.26
N LEU A 77 1.61 13.38 -2.51
CA LEU A 77 1.49 11.92 -2.73
C LEU A 77 0.30 11.61 -3.62
N ALA A 78 0.26 12.26 -4.79
CA ALA A 78 -0.80 12.05 -5.76
C ALA A 78 -0.70 10.66 -6.39
N VAL A 79 -1.84 9.97 -6.46
CA VAL A 79 -2.00 8.67 -7.10
C VAL A 79 -2.48 8.86 -8.53
N SER A 80 -1.69 8.39 -9.49
CA SER A 80 -1.98 8.45 -10.92
C SER A 80 -1.68 7.14 -11.65
N ILE A 81 -2.16 7.04 -12.90
CA ILE A 81 -1.82 5.96 -13.83
C ILE A 81 -1.03 6.54 -14.99
N ALA A 82 0.10 5.94 -15.29
CA ALA A 82 0.84 6.17 -16.52
C ALA A 82 0.92 4.87 -17.34
N LYS A 83 1.33 5.00 -18.61
CA LYS A 83 1.78 3.85 -19.40
C LYS A 83 3.27 3.96 -19.64
N ASP A 84 3.97 2.84 -19.54
CA ASP A 84 5.38 2.78 -19.90
C ASP A 84 5.59 2.69 -21.43
N SER A 85 6.86 2.61 -21.85
CA SER A 85 7.24 2.48 -23.26
C SER A 85 6.72 1.20 -23.93
N SER A 86 6.35 0.20 -23.14
CA SER A 86 5.79 -1.08 -23.57
C SER A 86 4.25 -1.08 -23.57
N ASN A 87 3.62 0.08 -23.34
CA ASN A 87 2.18 0.26 -23.17
C ASN A 87 1.56 -0.47 -21.97
N LEU A 88 2.35 -0.86 -20.98
CA LEU A 88 1.87 -1.43 -19.73
C LEU A 88 1.44 -0.32 -18.78
N PHE A 89 0.31 -0.52 -18.09
CA PHE A 89 -0.18 0.43 -17.09
C PHE A 89 0.69 0.34 -15.83
N LYS A 90 1.14 1.49 -15.35
CA LYS A 90 1.89 1.66 -14.09
C LYS A 90 1.14 2.61 -13.17
N TRP A 91 1.18 2.29 -11.89
CA TRP A 91 0.61 3.10 -10.83
C TRP A 91 1.72 3.95 -10.21
N ASP A 92 1.54 5.26 -10.24
CA ASP A 92 2.46 6.20 -9.63
C ASP A 92 1.88 6.70 -8.31
N ILE A 93 2.74 6.82 -7.29
CA ILE A 93 2.46 7.61 -6.09
C ILE A 93 3.63 8.54 -5.82
N GLY A 94 3.36 9.83 -5.73
CA GLY A 94 4.39 10.82 -5.41
C GLY A 94 5.44 10.95 -6.50
N LEU A 95 6.68 10.52 -6.25
CA LEU A 95 7.81 10.77 -7.16
C LEU A 95 7.79 9.89 -8.42
N SER A 96 7.38 8.62 -8.31
CA SER A 96 7.40 7.67 -9.43
C SER A 96 6.59 6.39 -9.16
N SER A 97 6.45 5.53 -10.17
CA SER A 97 6.13 4.12 -10.00
C SER A 97 7.35 3.43 -9.40
N MET A 98 7.17 2.80 -8.23
CA MET A 98 8.26 2.12 -7.55
C MET A 98 8.73 0.87 -8.30
N HIS A 99 10.05 0.66 -8.29
CA HIS A 99 10.72 -0.54 -8.75
C HIS A 99 11.89 -0.79 -7.80
N VAL A 100 11.78 -1.85 -7.00
CA VAL A 100 12.88 -2.27 -6.11
C VAL A 100 13.91 -3.08 -6.87
N ILE A 101 15.14 -3.10 -6.36
CA ILE A 101 16.21 -3.94 -6.89
C ILE A 101 16.35 -5.13 -5.95
N TRP A 102 15.83 -6.30 -6.31
CA TRP A 102 15.88 -7.50 -5.45
C TRP A 102 17.30 -7.89 -5.03
N ASP A 103 18.27 -7.69 -5.92
CA ASP A 103 19.69 -7.97 -5.65
C ASP A 103 20.35 -6.91 -4.77
N LYS A 104 19.72 -5.74 -4.60
CA LYS A 104 20.25 -4.61 -3.84
C LYS A 104 19.16 -3.93 -2.99
N PRO A 105 18.56 -4.65 -2.02
CA PRO A 105 17.49 -4.11 -1.20
C PRO A 105 17.97 -2.89 -0.40
N SER A 106 17.06 -1.99 -0.04
CA SER A 106 17.39 -0.72 0.62
C SER A 106 18.20 -0.88 1.91
N LEU A 107 17.95 -1.94 2.70
CA LEU A 107 18.76 -2.26 3.88
C LEU A 107 20.22 -2.62 3.54
N LEU A 108 20.47 -3.27 2.40
CA LEU A 108 21.82 -3.60 1.96
C LEU A 108 22.55 -2.33 1.53
N GLN A 109 21.89 -1.45 0.78
CA GLN A 109 22.47 -0.16 0.36
C GLN A 109 22.87 0.71 1.57
N ILE A 110 22.03 0.73 2.61
CA ILE A 110 22.31 1.43 3.87
C ILE A 110 23.49 0.77 4.60
N ALA A 111 23.51 -0.56 4.70
CA ALA A 111 24.60 -1.30 5.35
C ALA A 111 25.97 -1.08 4.67
N GLU A 112 25.98 -1.02 3.34
CA GLU A 112 27.17 -0.74 2.54
C GLU A 112 27.65 0.72 2.65
N GLY A 113 26.85 1.61 3.28
CA GLY A 113 27.13 3.03 3.36
C GLY A 113 27.10 3.72 1.99
N ASN A 114 26.40 3.14 1.01
CA ASN A 114 26.34 3.61 -0.37
C ASN A 114 24.91 3.94 -0.83
N ALA A 115 23.97 4.09 0.11
CA ALA A 115 22.59 4.44 -0.19
C ALA A 115 22.51 5.76 -0.98
N THR A 116 22.26 5.62 -2.28
CA THR A 116 22.02 6.72 -3.21
C THR A 116 20.71 6.39 -3.92
N TRP A 117 19.61 6.86 -3.34
CA TRP A 117 18.26 6.51 -3.77
C TRP A 117 17.97 6.95 -5.20
N GLU A 118 17.68 6.00 -6.08
CA GLU A 118 17.16 6.29 -7.42
C GLU A 118 15.70 6.74 -7.35
N SER A 119 15.24 7.54 -8.32
CA SER A 119 13.84 7.98 -8.36
C SER A 119 12.84 6.81 -8.39
N ALA A 120 13.23 5.69 -9.00
CA ALA A 120 12.41 4.49 -9.09
C ALA A 120 12.30 3.75 -7.75
N GLU A 121 13.19 3.97 -6.78
CA GLU A 121 13.07 3.36 -5.45
C GLU A 121 12.03 4.06 -4.57
N ASN A 122 11.53 5.22 -5.02
CA ASN A 122 10.46 6.02 -4.44
C ASN A 122 10.61 6.24 -2.92
N VAL A 123 11.79 6.72 -2.53
CA VAL A 123 12.21 6.89 -1.14
C VAL A 123 11.86 8.29 -0.61
N TYR A 124 11.22 8.31 0.56
CA TYR A 124 11.00 9.51 1.36
C TYR A 124 11.79 9.42 2.66
N LEU A 125 12.72 10.36 2.84
CA LEU A 125 13.59 10.40 4.02
C LEU A 125 12.88 11.05 5.21
N LEU A 126 12.94 10.39 6.37
CA LEU A 126 12.44 10.89 7.66
C LEU A 126 13.59 10.87 8.68
N PRO A 127 14.52 11.86 8.63
CA PRO A 127 15.74 11.82 9.43
C PRO A 127 15.51 12.13 10.91
N ASP A 128 14.43 12.83 11.25
CA ASP A 128 14.16 13.33 12.60
C ASP A 128 13.43 12.28 13.45
N ALA A 129 13.97 12.00 14.62
CA ALA A 129 13.37 11.10 15.59
C ALA A 129 12.21 11.75 16.37
N ASN A 130 11.20 10.95 16.72
CA ASN A 130 10.16 11.28 17.69
C ASN A 130 9.34 12.52 17.30
N LYS A 131 9.00 12.63 16.02
CA LYS A 131 8.13 13.68 15.47
C LYS A 131 6.84 13.09 14.93
N TRP A 132 5.76 13.83 15.11
CA TRP A 132 4.53 13.56 14.36
C TRP A 132 4.70 14.10 12.95
N VAL A 133 4.54 13.21 11.97
CA VAL A 133 4.53 13.55 10.57
C VAL A 133 3.17 13.23 9.98
N TYR A 134 2.73 14.01 9.00
CA TYR A 134 1.54 13.68 8.26
C TYR A 134 1.71 13.87 6.76
N TRP A 135 0.91 13.10 6.03
CA TRP A 135 0.96 12.97 4.59
C TRP A 135 -0.45 13.07 4.02
N VAL A 136 -0.55 13.73 2.87
CA VAL A 136 -1.79 13.84 2.11
C VAL A 136 -1.63 12.99 0.86
N ILE A 137 -2.45 11.95 0.77
CA ILE A 137 -2.51 11.05 -0.39
C ILE A 137 -3.81 11.38 -1.12
N ASP A 138 -3.73 11.78 -2.39
CA ASP A 138 -4.92 12.15 -3.16
C ASP A 138 -4.99 11.40 -4.49
N THR A 139 -6.18 11.33 -5.08
CA THR A 139 -6.35 10.76 -6.42
C THR A 139 -7.47 11.47 -7.16
N LYS A 140 -7.35 11.59 -8.47
CA LYS A 140 -8.48 11.99 -9.34
C LYS A 140 -9.21 10.79 -9.93
N LEU A 141 -8.67 9.58 -9.74
CA LEU A 141 -9.18 8.37 -10.36
C LEU A 141 -10.45 7.88 -9.64
N PRO A 142 -11.47 7.40 -10.38
CA PRO A 142 -12.74 6.98 -9.81
C PRO A 142 -12.66 5.56 -9.21
N VAL A 143 -11.52 5.20 -8.61
CA VAL A 143 -11.24 3.89 -8.03
C VAL A 143 -10.68 4.11 -6.62
N PRO A 144 -11.14 3.37 -5.60
CA PRO A 144 -10.56 3.43 -4.27
C PRO A 144 -9.35 2.48 -4.14
N TYR A 145 -8.40 2.85 -3.28
CA TYR A 145 -7.16 2.07 -3.06
C TYR A 145 -6.98 1.74 -1.57
N PRO A 146 -6.67 0.48 -1.19
CA PRO A 146 -6.27 0.17 0.18
C PRO A 146 -4.81 0.62 0.39
N ILE A 147 -4.63 1.63 1.22
CA ILE A 147 -3.33 2.16 1.64
C ILE A 147 -2.86 1.39 2.87
N HIS A 148 -1.75 0.66 2.74
CA HIS A 148 -1.06 -0.01 3.84
C HIS A 148 0.26 0.67 4.17
N LEU A 149 0.62 0.74 5.46
CA LEU A 149 1.92 1.23 5.92
C LEU A 149 2.60 0.18 6.81
N HIS A 150 3.83 -0.16 6.47
CA HIS A 150 4.67 -1.04 7.28
C HIS A 150 5.26 -0.27 8.48
N GLY A 151 5.65 -0.99 9.53
CA GLY A 151 6.36 -0.45 10.69
C GLY A 151 5.51 0.39 11.65
N HIS A 152 4.29 0.79 11.25
CA HIS A 152 3.46 1.74 11.99
C HIS A 152 1.98 1.40 11.94
N ASP A 153 1.33 1.55 13.09
CA ASP A 153 -0.08 1.95 13.12
C ASP A 153 -0.15 3.45 12.78
N PHE A 154 -0.90 3.83 11.76
CA PHE A 154 -1.11 5.23 11.42
C PHE A 154 -2.49 5.74 11.81
N TYR A 155 -2.59 7.07 11.88
CA TYR A 155 -3.74 7.81 12.34
C TYR A 155 -4.46 8.48 11.18
N PHE A 156 -5.79 8.39 11.21
CA PHE A 156 -6.67 8.93 10.18
C PHE A 156 -7.11 10.34 10.53
N LEU A 157 -6.50 11.33 9.90
CA LEU A 157 -6.75 12.72 10.25
C LEU A 157 -7.95 13.29 9.49
N ALA A 158 -8.06 12.96 8.20
CA ALA A 158 -9.16 13.38 7.34
C ALA A 158 -9.26 12.45 6.12
N GLN A 159 -10.45 12.34 5.53
CA GLN A 159 -10.71 11.57 4.33
C GLN A 159 -11.98 12.07 3.65
N ALA A 160 -12.00 12.15 2.33
CA ALA A 160 -13.23 12.41 1.58
C ALA A 160 -13.16 11.78 0.19
N ALA A 161 -14.32 11.35 -0.33
CA ALA A 161 -14.49 10.96 -1.73
C ALA A 161 -14.86 12.18 -2.58
N SER A 162 -14.55 12.14 -3.88
CA SER A 162 -14.94 13.19 -4.85
C SER A 162 -14.58 14.62 -4.38
N ALA A 163 -13.41 14.76 -3.75
CA ALA A 163 -12.96 15.97 -3.11
C ALA A 163 -11.47 16.19 -3.37
N THR A 164 -11.06 17.45 -3.42
CA THR A 164 -9.64 17.83 -3.45
C THR A 164 -9.24 18.32 -2.08
N TYR A 165 -8.10 17.86 -1.58
CA TYR A 165 -7.55 18.35 -0.34
C TYR A 165 -7.06 19.80 -0.52
N ASP A 166 -7.30 20.64 0.49
CA ASP A 166 -6.68 21.95 0.62
C ASP A 166 -6.38 22.24 2.10
N SER A 167 -5.67 23.34 2.38
CA SER A 167 -5.26 23.69 3.74
C SER A 167 -6.40 24.12 4.68
N SER A 168 -7.65 24.21 4.18
CA SER A 168 -8.83 24.48 5.01
C SER A 168 -9.45 23.22 5.62
N VAL A 169 -9.04 22.03 5.17
CA VAL A 169 -9.49 20.75 5.72
C VAL A 169 -9.10 20.63 7.19
N GLU A 170 -10.09 20.46 8.05
CA GLU A 170 -9.87 20.27 9.48
C GLU A 170 -9.38 18.85 9.77
N LEU A 171 -8.25 18.74 10.49
CA LEU A 171 -7.65 17.47 10.86
C LEU A 171 -8.12 17.03 12.24
N ASN A 172 -8.61 15.80 12.37
CA ASN A 172 -8.93 15.22 13.67
C ASN A 172 -7.65 14.76 14.39
N LEU A 173 -7.18 15.55 15.34
CA LEU A 173 -5.99 15.24 16.15
C LEU A 173 -6.31 14.62 17.51
N ASN A 174 -7.60 14.45 17.86
CA ASN A 174 -8.03 13.98 19.17
C ASN A 174 -8.64 12.58 19.12
N ASN A 175 -7.84 11.57 19.46
CA ASN A 175 -8.21 10.17 19.34
C ASN A 175 -8.79 9.80 17.96
N PRO A 176 -8.10 10.14 16.86
CA PRO A 176 -8.52 9.69 15.54
C PRO A 176 -8.44 8.16 15.45
N PRO A 177 -9.12 7.56 14.45
CA PRO A 177 -8.93 6.14 14.15
C PRO A 177 -7.43 5.82 13.98
N ARG A 178 -7.03 4.63 14.41
CA ARG A 178 -5.65 4.14 14.33
C ARG A 178 -5.62 2.68 13.86
N ARG A 179 -4.85 2.41 12.80
CA ARG A 179 -4.63 1.08 12.22
C ARG A 179 -3.54 1.15 11.12
N ASP A 180 -3.25 0.02 10.51
CA ASP A 180 -2.21 -0.20 9.49
C ASP A 180 -2.71 -0.17 8.03
N VAL A 181 -4.03 -0.16 7.79
CA VAL A 181 -4.62 -0.17 6.44
C VAL A 181 -5.87 0.69 6.38
N ALA A 182 -6.03 1.46 5.30
CA ALA A 182 -7.31 2.08 4.97
C ALA A 182 -7.47 2.54 3.53
N THR A 183 -8.72 2.77 3.16
CA THR A 183 -9.09 3.17 1.82
C THR A 183 -8.74 4.64 1.55
N LEU A 184 -7.99 4.92 0.48
CA LEU A 184 -8.09 6.18 -0.25
C LEU A 184 -9.37 6.13 -1.09
N LEU A 185 -10.34 7.01 -0.81
CA LEU A 185 -11.61 6.98 -1.51
C LEU A 185 -11.47 7.51 -2.95
N ALA A 186 -12.32 6.99 -3.84
CA ALA A 186 -12.35 7.36 -5.25
C ALA A 186 -12.46 8.89 -5.45
N SER A 187 -11.64 9.41 -6.37
CA SER A 187 -11.51 10.82 -6.73
C SER A 187 -11.37 11.75 -5.51
N GLY A 188 -10.70 11.28 -4.46
CA GLY A 188 -10.69 11.85 -3.14
C GLY A 188 -9.31 12.06 -2.56
N TYR A 189 -9.25 12.14 -1.22
CA TYR A 189 -8.02 12.22 -0.46
C TYR A 189 -8.09 11.40 0.83
N LEU A 190 -6.92 11.08 1.35
CA LEU A 190 -6.68 10.46 2.64
C LEU A 190 -5.50 11.17 3.32
N VAL A 191 -5.70 11.64 4.55
CA VAL A 191 -4.65 12.25 5.36
C VAL A 191 -4.27 11.30 6.48
N ILE A 192 -3.02 10.82 6.45
CA ILE A 192 -2.47 9.89 7.43
C ILE A 192 -1.38 10.57 8.24
N ALA A 193 -1.24 10.20 9.51
CA ALA A 193 -0.12 10.60 10.35
C ALA A 193 0.47 9.41 11.08
N PHE A 194 1.77 9.48 11.37
CA PHE A 194 2.46 8.52 12.23
C PHE A 194 3.59 9.22 12.98
N TYR A 195 4.13 8.54 13.98
CA TYR A 195 5.18 9.08 14.84
C TYR A 195 6.50 8.43 14.45
N THR A 196 7.58 9.22 14.27
CA THR A 196 8.87 8.69 13.84
C THR A 196 9.66 8.03 14.98
N ASP A 197 9.08 6.99 15.57
CA ASP A 197 9.62 6.25 16.71
C ASP A 197 10.30 4.91 16.34
N ASN A 198 10.34 4.54 15.06
CA ASN A 198 10.75 3.21 14.61
C ASN A 198 11.71 3.28 13.42
N PRO A 199 13.04 3.35 13.64
CA PRO A 199 14.01 3.40 12.54
C PRO A 199 13.91 2.19 11.61
N GLY A 200 13.87 2.42 10.30
CA GLY A 200 13.76 1.35 9.32
C GLY A 200 13.42 1.81 7.90
N THR A 201 13.27 0.84 7.00
CA THR A 201 12.80 1.06 5.62
C THR A 201 11.37 0.51 5.50
N TRP A 202 10.38 1.40 5.57
CA TRP A 202 8.97 1.03 5.68
C TRP A 202 8.23 1.21 4.36
N LEU A 203 7.80 0.09 3.80
CA LEU A 203 7.03 0.06 2.57
C LEU A 203 5.60 0.56 2.82
N HIS A 204 5.08 1.28 1.83
CA HIS A 204 3.69 1.69 1.76
C HIS A 204 3.13 1.20 0.43
N VAL A 205 2.20 0.23 0.45
CA VAL A 205 1.72 -0.49 -0.76
C VAL A 205 0.21 -0.35 -0.95
N ALA A 206 -0.20 -0.19 -2.21
CA ALA A 206 -1.54 -0.47 -2.71
C ALA A 206 -1.49 -1.08 -4.13
N GLU A 207 -1.47 -2.41 -4.25
CA GLU A 207 -1.64 -3.11 -5.55
C GLU A 207 -0.70 -2.63 -6.68
N GLY A 208 0.62 -2.57 -6.42
CA GLY A 208 1.65 -2.08 -7.35
C GLY A 208 1.93 -0.57 -7.26
N LEU A 209 1.13 0.16 -6.48
CA LEU A 209 1.39 1.52 -6.05
C LEU A 209 2.22 1.46 -4.77
N ALA A 210 3.53 1.68 -4.88
CA ALA A 210 4.40 1.60 -3.71
C ALA A 210 5.32 2.81 -3.56
N LEU A 211 5.66 3.11 -2.31
CA LEU A 211 6.76 3.98 -1.91
C LEU A 211 7.41 3.39 -0.66
N GLN A 212 8.55 3.93 -0.25
CA GLN A 212 9.13 3.59 1.04
C GLN A 212 9.55 4.83 1.84
N PHE A 213 9.35 4.75 3.16
CA PHE A 213 9.93 5.69 4.10
C PHE A 213 11.25 5.12 4.64
N VAL A 214 12.32 5.88 4.50
CA VAL A 214 13.58 5.59 5.19
C VAL A 214 13.60 6.46 6.44
N GLU A 215 13.21 5.84 7.55
CA GLU A 215 13.07 6.49 8.84
C GLU A 215 14.35 6.34 9.65
N ARG A 216 14.92 7.49 10.06
CA ARG A 216 16.07 7.57 10.95
C ARG A 216 17.24 6.69 10.49
N GLU A 217 17.63 6.85 9.22
CA GLU A 217 18.59 6.01 8.49
C GLU A 217 19.85 5.66 9.30
N GLY A 218 20.43 6.66 9.99
CA GLY A 218 21.65 6.49 10.78
C GLY A 218 21.54 5.53 11.98
N GLU A 219 20.33 5.11 12.35
CA GLU A 219 20.07 4.17 13.45
C GLU A 219 19.82 2.74 12.95
N ILE A 220 19.53 2.55 11.65
CA ILE A 220 19.01 1.29 11.10
C ILE A 220 20.03 0.15 11.23
N CYS A 221 21.31 0.38 10.88
CA CYS A 221 22.34 -0.66 10.91
C CYS A 221 22.55 -1.30 12.29
N ALA A 222 22.17 -0.62 13.38
CA ALA A 222 22.28 -1.17 14.73
C ALA A 222 21.14 -2.15 15.09
N LEU A 223 20.10 -2.25 14.26
CA LEU A 223 18.84 -2.94 14.58
C LEU A 223 18.71 -4.32 13.93
N PHE A 224 19.59 -4.70 13.01
CA PHE A 224 19.51 -5.97 12.30
C PHE A 224 20.88 -6.64 12.14
N ASP A 225 20.85 -7.94 11.84
CA ASP A 225 22.05 -8.72 11.54
C ASP A 225 22.47 -8.50 10.09
N THR A 226 23.44 -7.63 9.88
CA THR A 226 24.00 -7.34 8.56
C THR A 226 24.59 -8.57 7.89
N ALA A 227 25.24 -9.47 8.64
CA ALA A 227 25.83 -10.68 8.07
C ALA A 227 24.74 -11.65 7.57
N ALA A 228 23.61 -11.75 8.27
CA ALA A 228 22.47 -12.53 7.82
C ALA A 228 21.81 -11.94 6.55
N LEU A 229 21.72 -10.61 6.45
CA LEU A 229 21.23 -9.94 5.26
C LEU A 229 22.15 -10.22 4.06
N GLU A 230 23.44 -9.95 4.20
CA GLU A 230 24.45 -10.18 3.15
C GLU A 230 24.46 -11.65 2.71
N SER A 231 24.43 -12.59 3.66
CA SER A 231 24.39 -14.02 3.35
C SER A 231 23.13 -14.40 2.56
N THR A 232 21.99 -13.77 2.84
CA THR A 232 20.74 -14.04 2.13
C THR A 232 20.77 -13.45 0.72
N CYS A 233 21.27 -12.23 0.57
CA CYS A 233 21.44 -11.59 -0.73
C CYS A 233 22.37 -12.41 -1.63
N LYS A 234 23.47 -12.93 -1.07
CA LYS A 234 24.37 -13.82 -1.79
C LYS A 234 23.69 -15.11 -2.26
N LEU A 235 22.89 -15.74 -1.40
CA LEU A 235 22.13 -16.95 -1.78
C LEU A 235 21.13 -16.67 -2.90
N TRP A 236 20.51 -15.48 -2.89
CA TRP A 236 19.61 -15.05 -3.95
C TRP A 236 20.36 -14.80 -5.26
N GLU A 237 21.49 -14.10 -5.23
CA GLU A 237 22.34 -13.86 -6.40
C GLU A 237 22.80 -15.19 -7.02
N ASP A 238 23.35 -16.10 -6.20
CA ASP A 238 23.78 -17.42 -6.65
C ASP A 238 22.60 -18.22 -7.25
N PHE A 239 21.41 -18.13 -6.65
CA PHE A 239 20.20 -18.77 -7.19
C PHE A 239 19.76 -18.17 -8.53
N ASN A 240 19.76 -16.85 -8.65
CA ASN A 240 19.26 -16.16 -9.84
C ASN A 240 20.23 -16.33 -11.02
N VAL A 241 21.53 -16.09 -10.79
CA VAL A 241 22.58 -16.15 -11.81
C VAL A 241 22.84 -17.58 -12.28
N GLU A 242 22.84 -18.56 -11.40
CA GLU A 242 23.26 -19.92 -11.78
C GLU A 242 22.14 -20.79 -12.34
N LYS A 243 20.86 -20.50 -12.03
CA LYS A 243 19.78 -21.47 -12.28
C LYS A 243 18.61 -20.94 -13.09
N PHE A 244 18.15 -19.72 -12.86
CA PHE A 244 16.83 -19.31 -13.33
C PHE A 244 16.83 -18.07 -14.23
N HIS A 245 17.82 -17.18 -14.12
CA HIS A 245 17.89 -15.92 -14.87
C HIS A 245 16.54 -15.19 -14.84
N ILE A 246 15.99 -15.04 -13.63
CA ILE A 246 14.67 -14.44 -13.41
C ILE A 246 14.77 -12.96 -13.79
N GLU A 247 13.96 -12.57 -14.77
CA GLU A 247 13.72 -11.17 -15.09
C GLU A 247 12.62 -10.64 -14.15
N GLN A 248 12.88 -9.51 -13.51
CA GLN A 248 11.88 -8.78 -12.74
C GLN A 248 11.01 -7.97 -13.71
N ASP A 249 9.77 -8.42 -13.90
CA ASP A 249 8.83 -7.83 -14.87
C ASP A 249 7.84 -6.83 -14.24
N ASP A 250 7.86 -6.67 -12.92
CA ASP A 250 7.02 -5.75 -12.15
C ASP A 250 7.81 -4.88 -11.15
N SER A 251 7.12 -4.26 -10.20
CA SER A 251 7.71 -3.39 -9.17
C SER A 251 8.61 -4.12 -8.18
N GLY A 252 8.50 -5.45 -8.07
CA GLY A 252 9.25 -6.28 -7.13
C GLY A 252 8.69 -6.33 -5.70
N VAL A 253 7.46 -5.84 -5.48
CA VAL A 253 6.74 -5.79 -4.19
C VAL A 253 5.30 -6.22 -4.32
#